data_AF-A0A944EW50-F1
#
_entry.id   AF-A0A944EW50-F1
#
_cell.length_a   1.000
_cell.length_b   1.000
_cell.length_c   1.000
_cell.angle_alpha   90.00
_cell.angle_beta   90.00
_cell.angle_gamma   90.00
#
_symmetry.space_group_name_H-M   'P 1'
#
loop_
_entity.id
_entity.type
_entity.pdbx_description
1 polymer ?
#
loop_
_entity_poly.entity_id
_entity_poly.type
_entity_poly.pdbx_seq_one_letter_code
_entity_poly.pdbx_strand_id
1 'polypeptide(L)'
;MRNTFGSYKPHFWAGHRWDHMRDFVEPTVREVLDRFNDALFWHGLEDTTGVGSGLPERPCTWDTDLLLWCPPDQVPLIAGWWRQAAPQLELLREPFTQHAAEPCGWITTFEAFADLLTDWGEVVTEAERRGWGIVGLRC
;
A
#
# COMPACT_ATOMS: atom_id res chain seq x y z
N MET A 1 -13.00 8.39 -8.46
CA MET A 1 -14.24 7.57 -8.39
C MET A 1 -14.31 7.03 -6.95
N ARG A 2 -15.34 7.36 -6.14
CA ARG A 2 -15.39 7.08 -4.68
C ARG A 2 -16.07 5.74 -4.36
N ASN A 3 -15.40 4.60 -4.55
CA ASN A 3 -16.03 3.28 -4.32
C ASN A 3 -15.06 2.12 -3.99
N THR A 4 -14.07 2.33 -3.13
CA THR A 4 -13.13 1.27 -2.68
C THR A 4 -13.50 0.63 -1.34
N PHE A 5 -14.57 1.05 -0.66
CA PHE A 5 -14.82 0.76 0.76
C PHE A 5 -15.34 -0.65 1.12
N GLY A 6 -15.15 -1.69 0.31
CA GLY A 6 -15.66 -3.02 0.68
C GLY A 6 -15.05 -4.24 0.00
N SER A 7 -13.93 -4.11 -0.71
CA SER A 7 -13.31 -5.24 -1.40
C SER A 7 -11.79 -5.15 -1.28
N TYR A 8 -11.13 -6.24 -0.92
CA TYR A 8 -9.66 -6.34 -0.91
C TYR A 8 -9.06 -6.32 -2.33
N LYS A 9 -9.88 -6.56 -3.37
CA LYS A 9 -9.42 -6.70 -4.76
C LYS A 9 -8.57 -5.51 -5.29
N PRO A 10 -8.89 -4.23 -5.02
CA PRO A 10 -8.04 -3.12 -5.44
C PRO A 10 -6.63 -3.19 -4.85
N HIS A 11 -6.48 -3.61 -3.59
CA HIS A 11 -5.19 -3.77 -2.91
C HIS A 11 -4.38 -4.90 -3.53
N PHE A 12 -5.01 -6.05 -3.73
CA PHE A 12 -4.40 -7.18 -4.43
C PHE A 12 -3.92 -6.77 -5.84
N TRP A 13 -4.78 -6.13 -6.63
CA TRP A 13 -4.41 -5.71 -7.98
C TRP A 13 -3.32 -4.64 -7.96
N ALA A 14 -3.31 -3.70 -7.01
CA ALA A 14 -2.25 -2.73 -6.87
C ALA A 14 -0.91 -3.39 -6.51
N GLY A 15 -0.89 -4.33 -5.57
CA GLY A 15 0.29 -5.13 -5.26
C GLY A 15 0.80 -5.92 -6.48
N HIS A 16 -0.12 -6.56 -7.21
CA HIS A 16 0.21 -7.23 -8.47
C HIS A 16 0.81 -6.26 -9.50
N ARG A 17 0.21 -5.08 -9.72
CA ARG A 17 0.78 -4.07 -10.64
C ARG A 17 2.16 -3.61 -10.19
N TRP A 18 2.36 -3.42 -8.89
CA TRP A 18 3.65 -3.06 -8.31
C TRP A 18 4.71 -4.13 -8.62
N ASP A 19 4.41 -5.41 -8.41
CA ASP A 19 5.35 -6.50 -8.69
C ASP A 19 5.80 -6.56 -10.15
N HIS A 20 4.91 -6.25 -11.09
CA HIS A 20 5.25 -6.23 -12.53
C HIS A 20 6.13 -5.05 -12.95
N MET A 21 6.10 -3.92 -12.22
CA MET A 21 6.88 -2.74 -12.59
C MET A 21 8.08 -2.42 -11.69
N ARG A 22 8.13 -2.94 -10.46
CA ARG A 22 9.12 -2.53 -9.44
C ARG A 22 10.58 -2.73 -9.83
N ASP A 23 10.89 -3.70 -10.69
CA ASP A 23 12.26 -3.95 -11.17
C ASP A 23 12.74 -2.90 -12.19
N PHE A 24 11.81 -2.09 -12.73
CA PHE A 24 12.10 -1.00 -13.69
C PHE A 24 12.07 0.38 -13.03
N VAL A 25 11.83 0.45 -11.72
CA VAL A 25 11.82 1.68 -10.94
C VAL A 25 13.19 1.92 -10.32
N GLU A 26 13.63 3.18 -10.30
CA GLU A 26 14.88 3.59 -9.66
C GLU A 26 15.00 3.00 -8.23
N PRO A 27 16.14 2.38 -7.86
CA PRO A 27 16.23 1.58 -6.63
C PRO A 27 15.84 2.31 -5.35
N THR A 28 16.15 3.60 -5.26
CA THR A 28 15.81 4.44 -4.09
C THR A 28 14.32 4.71 -3.99
N VAL A 29 13.64 4.90 -5.12
CA VAL A 29 12.18 5.08 -5.21
C VAL A 29 11.48 3.76 -4.89
N ARG A 30 12.00 2.66 -5.47
CA ARG A 30 11.53 1.31 -5.23
C ARG A 30 11.59 0.94 -3.75
N GLU A 31 12.70 1.18 -3.06
CA GLU A 31 12.87 0.80 -1.64
C GLU A 31 11.82 1.46 -0.74
N VAL A 32 11.52 2.74 -0.96
CA VAL A 32 10.51 3.47 -0.18
C VAL A 32 9.11 2.94 -0.46
N LEU A 33 8.78 2.70 -1.73
CA LEU A 33 7.47 2.17 -2.13
C LEU A 33 7.27 0.72 -1.71
N ASP A 34 8.31 -0.12 -1.74
CA ASP A 34 8.27 -1.49 -1.23
C ASP A 34 7.85 -1.47 0.24
N ARG A 35 8.47 -0.63 1.08
CA ARG A 35 8.11 -0.51 2.50
C ARG A 35 6.68 0.00 2.71
N PHE A 36 6.29 1.03 1.96
CA PHE A 36 4.95 1.59 2.05
C PHE A 36 3.88 0.58 1.62
N ASN A 37 4.06 -0.07 0.47
CA ASN A 37 3.14 -1.05 -0.09
C ASN A 37 3.07 -2.31 0.79
N ASP A 38 4.18 -2.82 1.29
CA ASP A 38 4.21 -3.97 2.21
C ASP A 38 3.38 -3.71 3.46
N ALA A 39 3.47 -2.49 4.00
CA ALA A 39 2.71 -2.12 5.19
C ALA A 39 1.19 -2.03 4.92
N LEU A 40 0.78 -1.81 3.68
CA LEU A 40 -0.63 -1.64 3.30
C LEU A 40 -1.28 -2.91 2.74
N PHE A 41 -0.52 -3.71 2.01
CA PHE A 41 -1.06 -4.85 1.25
C PHE A 41 -0.80 -6.20 1.92
N TRP A 42 0.30 -6.33 2.68
CA TRP A 42 0.90 -7.62 3.01
C TRP A 42 1.09 -7.91 4.50
N HIS A 43 0.78 -6.96 5.38
CA HIS A 43 0.77 -7.25 6.83
C HIS A 43 -0.38 -8.19 7.21
N GLY A 44 -0.08 -9.49 7.34
CA GLY A 44 -0.98 -10.50 7.91
C GLY A 44 -1.62 -11.47 6.92
N LEU A 45 -1.15 -11.52 5.66
CA LEU A 45 -1.51 -12.59 4.72
C LEU A 45 -0.34 -13.58 4.61
N GLU A 46 -0.52 -14.77 5.19
CA GLU A 46 0.49 -15.84 5.25
C GLU A 46 0.99 -16.32 3.88
N ASP A 47 0.30 -15.99 2.78
CA ASP A 47 0.51 -16.57 1.45
C ASP A 47 1.21 -15.66 0.43
N THR A 48 1.80 -14.52 0.83
CA THR A 48 2.40 -13.58 -0.14
C THR A 48 3.83 -13.17 0.21
N THR A 49 4.74 -13.33 -0.76
CA THR A 49 6.18 -13.06 -0.65
C THR A 49 6.48 -11.55 -0.71
N GLY A 50 6.12 -10.80 0.34
CA GLY A 50 6.54 -9.40 0.51
C GLY A 50 8.04 -9.27 0.85
N VAL A 51 8.59 -8.06 0.74
CA VAL A 51 10.00 -7.77 1.14
C VAL A 51 10.15 -7.74 2.66
N GLY A 52 9.03 -7.63 3.37
CA GLY A 52 8.97 -7.45 4.81
C GLY A 52 9.05 -5.95 5.12
N SER A 53 7.97 -5.40 5.67
CA SER A 53 7.89 -3.98 6.04
C SER A 53 8.91 -3.55 7.12
N GLY A 54 9.52 -4.52 7.83
CA GLY A 54 10.40 -4.28 8.98
C GLY A 54 9.66 -3.81 10.24
N LEU A 55 8.32 -3.74 10.21
CA LEU A 55 7.51 -3.47 11.40
C LEU A 55 7.46 -4.73 12.29
N PRO A 56 7.53 -4.58 13.62
CA PRO A 56 7.46 -5.72 14.51
C PRO A 56 6.08 -6.37 14.47
N GLU A 57 6.04 -7.69 14.28
CA GLU A 57 4.82 -8.50 14.37
C GLU A 57 4.18 -8.34 15.76
N ARG A 58 2.87 -8.08 15.79
CA ARG A 58 2.09 -8.01 17.03
C ARG A 58 0.79 -8.80 16.89
N PRO A 59 0.47 -9.70 17.84
CA PRO A 59 -0.79 -10.42 17.83
C PRO A 59 -1.96 -9.44 18.04
N CYS A 60 -2.97 -9.50 17.16
CA CYS A 60 -4.22 -8.79 17.40
C CYS A 60 -5.09 -9.59 18.36
N THR A 61 -5.66 -8.91 19.35
CA THR A 61 -6.51 -9.52 20.38
C THR A 61 -7.99 -9.55 20.01
N TRP A 62 -8.36 -9.06 18.82
CA TRP A 62 -9.73 -9.06 18.32
C TRP A 62 -9.96 -10.25 17.38
N ASP A 63 -10.98 -11.05 17.69
CA ASP A 63 -11.41 -12.23 16.91
C ASP A 63 -12.17 -11.77 15.67
N THR A 64 -11.46 -11.23 14.69
CA THR A 64 -12.00 -10.80 13.40
C THR A 64 -10.97 -11.12 12.34
N ASP A 65 -11.42 -11.51 11.14
CA ASP A 65 -10.55 -11.65 9.99
C ASP A 65 -9.97 -10.28 9.59
N LEU A 66 -8.86 -9.93 10.22
CA LEU A 66 -8.15 -8.68 10.00
C LEU A 66 -7.32 -8.79 8.73
N LEU A 67 -7.44 -7.77 7.87
CA LEU A 67 -6.56 -7.59 6.72
C LEU A 67 -5.30 -6.82 7.09
N LEU A 68 -5.40 -5.93 8.07
CA LEU A 68 -4.32 -5.05 8.49
C LEU A 68 -4.53 -4.62 9.94
N TRP A 69 -3.45 -4.59 10.72
CA TRP A 69 -3.42 -3.94 12.03
C TRP A 69 -2.12 -3.15 12.16
N CYS A 70 -2.24 -1.84 12.41
CA CYS A 70 -1.11 -0.97 12.69
C CYS A 70 -1.40 -0.12 13.93
N PRO A 71 -0.65 -0.28 15.02
CA PRO A 71 -0.85 0.51 16.23
C PRO A 71 -0.37 1.96 16.08
N PRO A 72 -0.87 2.92 16.90
CA PRO A 72 -0.54 4.34 16.76
C PRO A 72 0.96 4.68 16.79
N ASP A 73 1.78 3.88 17.48
CA ASP A 73 3.23 4.06 17.59
C ASP A 73 3.98 3.76 16.28
N GLN A 74 3.39 2.97 15.37
CA GLN A 74 3.99 2.59 14.10
C GLN A 74 3.53 3.47 12.92
N VAL A 75 2.39 4.15 13.05
CA VAL A 75 1.84 5.02 12.00
C VAL A 75 2.81 6.14 11.54
N PRO A 76 3.57 6.82 12.43
CA PRO A 76 4.54 7.83 12.00
C PRO A 76 5.61 7.30 11.03
N LEU A 77 5.99 6.03 11.16
CA LEU A 77 6.97 5.41 10.27
C LEU A 77 6.37 5.22 8.86
N ILE A 78 5.14 4.72 8.76
CA ILE A 78 4.44 4.54 7.48
C ILE A 78 4.16 5.91 6.83
N ALA A 79 3.72 6.90 7.60
CA ALA A 79 3.55 8.28 7.13
C ALA A 79 4.89 8.89 6.65
N GLY A 80 6.01 8.51 7.29
CA GLY A 80 7.36 8.86 6.86
C GLY A 80 7.74 8.30 5.49
N TRP A 81 7.37 7.06 5.19
CA TRP A 81 7.55 6.47 3.85
C TRP A 81 6.64 7.14 2.81
N TRP A 82 5.38 7.39 3.16
CA TRP A 82 4.47 8.13 2.27
C TRP A 82 5.01 9.51 1.90
N ARG A 83 5.52 10.29 2.86
CA ARG A 83 6.12 11.61 2.59
C ARG A 83 7.29 11.56 1.61
N GLN A 84 8.05 10.46 1.60
CA GLN A 84 9.15 10.25 0.66
C GLN A 84 8.66 9.76 -0.70
N ALA A 85 7.65 8.88 -0.73
CA ALA A 85 7.09 8.31 -1.94
C ALA A 85 6.20 9.30 -2.73
N ALA A 86 5.38 10.10 -2.05
CA ALA A 86 4.36 10.93 -2.69
C ALA A 86 4.91 11.88 -3.78
N PRO A 87 6.04 12.59 -3.58
CA PRO A 87 6.63 13.43 -4.62
C PRO A 87 7.16 12.66 -5.83
N GLN A 88 7.37 11.35 -5.69
CA GLN A 88 7.99 10.48 -6.69
C GLN A 88 6.95 9.67 -7.48
N LEU A 89 5.66 9.72 -7.13
CA LEU A 89 4.64 8.89 -7.77
C LEU A 89 4.56 9.07 -9.29
N GLU A 90 4.70 10.30 -9.79
CA GLU A 90 4.67 10.54 -11.25
C GLU A 90 5.82 9.87 -12.00
N LEU A 91 6.94 9.56 -11.33
CA LEU A 91 8.04 8.80 -11.95
C LEU A 91 7.64 7.36 -12.27
N LEU A 92 6.60 6.82 -11.62
CA LEU A 92 6.10 5.47 -11.85
C LEU A 92 5.20 5.38 -13.08
N ARG A 93 4.76 6.51 -13.64
CA ARG A 93 3.82 6.53 -14.77
C ARG A 93 4.35 5.79 -15.99
N GLU A 94 5.61 6.03 -16.33
CA GLU A 94 6.25 5.35 -17.47
C GLU A 94 6.43 3.85 -17.21
N PRO A 95 7.08 3.41 -16.10
CA PRO A 95 7.18 1.98 -15.76
C PRO A 95 5.82 1.27 -15.70
N PHE A 96 4.80 1.93 -15.12
CA PHE A 96 3.45 1.38 -15.07
C PHE A 96 2.89 1.15 -16.46
N THR A 97 2.97 2.15 -17.33
CA THR A 97 2.41 2.08 -18.69
C THR A 97 3.11 1.01 -19.52
N GLN A 98 4.43 0.85 -19.36
CA GLN A 98 5.22 -0.11 -20.14
C GLN A 98 5.09 -1.55 -19.64
N HIS A 99 4.97 -1.76 -18.32
CA HIS A 99 5.16 -3.08 -17.71
C HIS A 99 3.96 -3.61 -16.93
N ALA A 100 3.09 -2.74 -16.41
CA ALA A 100 1.99 -3.15 -15.52
C ALA A 100 0.59 -2.95 -16.12
N ALA A 101 0.43 -2.02 -17.07
CA ALA A 101 -0.87 -1.69 -17.64
C ALA A 101 -1.48 -2.89 -18.41
N GLU A 102 -2.64 -3.35 -17.95
CA GLU A 102 -3.40 -4.40 -18.62
C GLU A 102 -4.89 -4.04 -18.66
N PRO A 103 -5.62 -4.47 -19.70
CA PRO A 103 -7.04 -4.15 -19.87
C PRO A 103 -7.97 -4.87 -18.89
N CYS A 104 -7.47 -5.87 -18.15
CA CYS A 104 -8.25 -6.65 -17.18
C CYS A 104 -7.82 -6.34 -15.74
N GLY A 105 -8.72 -6.59 -14.78
CA GLY A 105 -8.47 -6.36 -13.36
C GLY A 105 -9.09 -5.07 -12.82
N TRP A 106 -8.78 -4.72 -11.57
CA TRP A 106 -9.36 -3.57 -10.87
C TRP A 106 -8.49 -2.30 -10.95
N ILE A 107 -7.19 -2.47 -11.18
CA ILE A 107 -6.23 -1.39 -11.38
C ILE A 107 -5.68 -1.55 -12.79
N THR A 108 -6.28 -0.87 -13.75
CA THR A 108 -5.94 -0.98 -15.18
C THR A 108 -5.16 0.23 -15.69
N THR A 109 -5.16 1.33 -14.95
CA THR A 109 -4.48 2.58 -15.32
C THR A 109 -3.57 3.03 -14.20
N PHE A 110 -2.59 3.87 -14.56
CA PHE A 110 -1.70 4.49 -13.59
C PHE A 110 -2.49 5.38 -12.62
N GLU A 111 -3.50 6.11 -13.09
CA GLU A 111 -4.33 6.96 -12.25
C GLU A 111 -5.04 6.16 -11.17
N ALA A 112 -5.60 5.00 -11.50
CA ALA A 112 -6.25 4.15 -10.51
C ALA A 112 -5.26 3.61 -9.45
N PHE A 113 -4.02 3.32 -9.86
CA PHE A 113 -2.95 2.91 -8.97
C PHE A 113 -2.50 4.05 -8.04
N ALA A 114 -2.24 5.22 -8.63
CA ALA A 114 -1.82 6.41 -7.91
C ALA A 114 -2.90 6.90 -6.94
N ASP A 115 -4.16 6.96 -7.38
CA ASP A 115 -5.31 7.33 -6.54
C ASP A 115 -5.39 6.42 -5.31
N LEU A 116 -5.24 5.11 -5.47
CA LEU A 116 -5.27 4.17 -4.33
C LEU A 116 -4.12 4.44 -3.34
N LEU A 117 -2.89 4.66 -3.83
CA LEU A 117 -1.76 4.97 -2.96
C LEU A 117 -1.94 6.32 -2.26
N THR A 118 -2.49 7.31 -2.95
CA THR A 118 -2.81 8.62 -2.40
C THR A 118 -3.88 8.54 -1.33
N ASP A 119 -4.96 7.78 -1.55
CA ASP A 119 -6.01 7.55 -0.55
C ASP A 119 -5.42 6.96 0.74
N TRP A 120 -4.51 5.98 0.62
CA TRP A 120 -3.79 5.44 1.77
C TRP A 120 -2.84 6.44 2.41
N GLY A 121 -2.16 7.24 1.59
CA GLY A 121 -1.35 8.36 2.01
C GLY A 121 -2.09 9.34 2.92
N GLU A 122 -3.33 9.68 2.56
CA GLU A 122 -4.23 10.52 3.35
C GLU A 122 -4.59 9.85 4.67
N VAL A 123 -4.93 8.56 4.66
CA VAL A 123 -5.25 7.78 5.87
C VAL A 123 -4.08 7.77 6.85
N VAL A 124 -2.86 7.45 6.40
CA VAL A 124 -1.69 7.37 7.30
C VAL A 124 -1.26 8.74 7.81
N THR A 125 -1.39 9.79 6.98
CA THR A 125 -1.09 11.17 7.38
C THR A 125 -2.06 11.65 8.46
N GLU A 126 -3.36 11.38 8.28
CA GLU A 126 -4.37 11.80 9.25
C GLU A 126 -4.29 10.98 10.54
N ALA A 127 -3.99 9.68 10.44
CA ALA A 127 -3.78 8.82 11.60
C ALA A 127 -2.56 9.28 12.42
N GLU A 128 -1.44 9.63 11.77
CA GLU A 128 -0.26 10.20 12.44
C GLU A 128 -0.64 11.50 13.17
N ARG A 129 -1.31 12.41 12.48
CA ARG A 129 -1.70 13.73 13.03
C ARG A 129 -2.58 13.61 14.28
N ARG A 130 -3.38 12.55 14.38
CA ARG A 130 -4.30 12.32 15.51
C ARG A 130 -3.78 11.33 16.56
N GLY A 131 -2.63 10.69 16.32
CA GLY A 131 -2.14 9.61 17.17
C GLY A 131 -3.06 8.39 17.17
N TRP A 132 -3.62 8.04 16.01
CA TRP A 132 -4.52 6.89 15.84
C TRP A 132 -3.79 5.69 15.25
N GLY A 133 -4.33 4.49 15.52
CA GLY A 133 -3.96 3.27 14.82
C GLY A 133 -4.85 3.05 13.60
N ILE A 134 -4.45 2.11 12.74
CA ILE A 134 -5.15 1.74 11.51
C ILE A 134 -5.55 0.27 11.60
N VAL A 135 -6.81 0.00 11.25
CA VAL A 135 -7.35 -1.37 11.18
C VAL A 135 -7.99 -1.58 9.82
N GLY A 136 -7.57 -2.63 9.12
CA GLY A 136 -8.24 -3.14 7.92
C GLY A 136 -9.09 -4.35 8.27
N LEU A 137 -10.39 -4.30 7.95
CA LEU A 137 -11.35 -5.37 8.23
C LEU A 137 -11.72 -6.09 6.93
N ARG A 138 -11.81 -7.44 6.93
CA ARG A 138 -12.54 -8.15 5.86
C ARG A 138 -14.03 -7.87 6.01
N CYS A 139 -14.67 -7.47 4.91
CA CYS A 139 -16.11 -7.26 4.81
C CYS A 139 -16.70 -8.17 3.75
#